data_AF-A0A5B8LFL7-F1
#
_entry.id   AF-A0A5B8LFL7-F1
#
_cell.length_a   1.000
_cell.length_b   1.000
_cell.length_c   1.000
_cell.angle_alpha   90.00
_cell.angle_beta   90.00
_cell.angle_gamma   90.00
#
_symmetry.space_group_name_H-M   'P 1'
#
loop_
_entity.id
_entity.type
_entity.pdbx_description
1 polymer ?
#
loop_
_entity_poly.entity_id
_entity_poly.type
_entity_poly.pdbx_seq_one_letter_code
_entity_poly.pdbx_strand_id
1 'polypeptide(L)' 'MLDLNKATAEQLDSIDLLKGHGFEIVRYRAERGRFDEVRQLEEVPGLAGKWEGAESKVTVD' A
#
# COMPACT_ATOMS: atom_id res chain seq x y z
N MET A 1 9.78 8.53 0.76
CA MET A 1 8.52 7.79 0.93
C MET A 1 8.05 7.34 -0.43
N LEU A 2 7.36 6.20 -0.52
CA LEU A 2 6.79 5.71 -1.76
C LEU A 2 5.33 6.13 -1.86
N ASP A 3 4.93 6.62 -3.02
CA ASP A 3 3.53 6.99 -3.28
C ASP A 3 2.71 5.73 -3.58
N LEU A 4 1.70 5.45 -2.76
CA LEU A 4 0.79 4.30 -2.88
C LEU A 4 0.04 4.27 -4.20
N ASN A 5 -0.10 5.38 -4.91
CA ASN A 5 -0.79 5.47 -6.19
C ASN A 5 0.15 5.32 -7.40
N LYS A 6 1.48 5.41 -7.21
CA LYS A 6 2.47 5.41 -8.30
C LYS A 6 3.50 4.28 -8.18
N ALA A 7 3.82 3.83 -6.97
CA ALA A 7 4.84 2.81 -6.72
C ALA A 7 4.49 1.46 -7.37
N THR A 8 5.49 0.72 -7.84
CA THR A 8 5.32 -0.66 -8.32
C THR A 8 5.12 -1.63 -7.16
N ALA A 9 4.66 -2.84 -7.46
CA ALA A 9 4.51 -3.90 -6.47
C ALA A 9 5.86 -4.22 -5.79
N GLU A 10 6.95 -4.30 -6.56
CA GLU A 10 8.29 -4.58 -6.04
C GLU A 10 8.80 -3.46 -5.12
N GLN A 11 8.51 -2.20 -5.45
CA GLN A 11 8.86 -1.07 -4.60
C GLN A 11 8.10 -1.13 -3.27
N LEU A 12 6.80 -1.44 -3.31
CA LEU A 12 6.00 -1.59 -2.09
C LEU A 12 6.47 -2.79 -1.25
N ASP A 13 6.81 -3.91 -1.89
CA ASP A 13 7.34 -5.11 -1.21
C ASP A 13 8.71 -4.91 -0.57
N SER A 14 9.44 -3.86 -0.95
CA SER A 14 10.69 -3.48 -0.29
C SER A 14 10.49 -2.88 1.11
N ILE A 15 9.25 -2.52 1.48
CA ILE A 15 8.88 -2.08 2.82
C ILE A 15 8.51 -3.32 3.65
N ASP A 16 9.25 -3.59 4.73
CA ASP A 16 9.06 -4.80 5.56
C ASP A 16 7.61 -5.04 6.00
N LEU A 17 6.88 -3.97 6.33
CA LEU A 17 5.47 -4.02 6.75
C LEU A 17 4.47 -4.29 5.60
N LEU A 18 4.88 -4.07 4.36
CA LEU A 18 4.07 -4.29 3.16
C LEU A 18 4.56 -5.49 2.34
N LYS A 19 5.60 -6.18 2.81
CA LYS A 19 6.26 -7.26 2.08
C LYS A 19 5.30 -8.42 1.82
N GLY A 20 5.15 -8.77 0.55
CA GLY A 20 4.21 -9.79 0.08
C GLY A 20 2.81 -9.25 -0.21
N HIS A 21 2.59 -7.94 -0.05
CA HIS A 21 1.32 -7.26 -0.29
C HIS A 21 1.40 -6.21 -1.40
N GLY A 22 2.57 -5.94 -1.98
CA GLY A 22 2.73 -4.95 -3.05
C GLY A 22 1.81 -5.21 -4.25
N PHE A 23 1.68 -6.47 -4.67
CA PHE A 23 0.75 -6.85 -5.74
C PHE A 23 -0.72 -6.53 -5.39
N GLU A 24 -1.14 -6.85 -4.16
CA GLU A 24 -2.52 -6.61 -3.69
C GLU A 24 -2.84 -5.12 -3.61
N ILE A 25 -1.88 -4.29 -3.18
CA ILE A 25 -2.04 -2.82 -3.15
C ILE A 25 -2.22 -2.26 -4.57
N VAL A 26 -1.40 -2.70 -5.53
CA VAL A 26 -1.50 -2.27 -6.93
C VAL A 26 -2.82 -2.73 -7.55
N ARG A 27 -3.24 -3.97 -7.28
CA ARG A 27 -4.53 -4.50 -7.73
C ARG A 27 -5.70 -3.71 -7.14
N TYR A 28 -5.69 -3.48 -5.83
CA TYR A 28 -6.72 -2.73 -5.13
C TYR A 28 -6.92 -1.35 -5.77
N ARG A 29 -5.85 -0.57 -5.98
CA ARG A 29 -5.99 0.78 -6.57
C ARG A 29 -6.45 0.77 -8.03
N ALA A 30 -6.15 -0.30 -8.77
CA ALA A 30 -6.61 -0.47 -10.15
C ALA A 30 -8.11 -0.80 -10.22
N GLU A 31 -8.64 -1.55 -9.25
CA GLU A 31 -10.04 -2.01 -9.22
C GLU A 31 -10.97 -1.04 -8.46
N ARG A 32 -10.47 -0.36 -7.44
CA ARG A 32 -11.26 0.46 -6.50
C ARG A 32 -11.02 1.96 -6.66
N GLY A 33 -10.00 2.36 -7.42
CA GLY A 33 -9.57 3.74 -7.54
C GLY A 33 -8.38 4.05 -6.63
N ARG A 34 -7.87 5.27 -6.74
CA ARG A 34 -6.69 5.72 -5.99
C ARG A 34 -6.95 5.71 -4.48
N PHE A 35 -5.87 5.57 -3.72
CA PHE A 35 -5.88 5.87 -2.29
C PHE A 35 -5.93 7.38 -2.08
N ASP A 36 -6.84 7.83 -1.22
CA ASP A 36 -6.96 9.22 -0.76
C ASP A 36 -6.24 9.41 0.59
N GLU A 37 -5.99 8.32 1.32
CA GLU A 37 -5.34 8.32 2.62
C GLU A 37 -4.62 6.99 2.90
N VAL A 38 -3.50 7.04 3.63
CA VAL A 38 -2.70 5.83 3.92
C VAL A 38 -3.50 4.78 4.71
N ARG A 39 -4.45 5.20 5.57
CA ARG A 39 -5.26 4.26 6.37
C ARG A 39 -6.14 3.32 5.55
N GLN A 40 -6.39 3.63 4.28
CA GLN A 40 -7.11 2.74 3.35
C GLN A 40 -6.31 1.47 3.00
N LEU A 41 -5.03 1.36 3.38
CA LEU A 41 -4.32 0.07 3.36
C LEU A 41 -5.01 -1.01 4.22
N GLU A 42 -5.83 -0.62 5.20
CA GLU A 42 -6.67 -1.53 5.99
C GLU A 42 -7.72 -2.26 5.11
N GLU A 43 -8.11 -1.68 3.98
CA GLU A 43 -9.10 -2.25 3.05
C GLU A 43 -8.47 -3.21 2.02
N VAL A 44 -7.14 -3.25 1.95
CA VAL A 44 -6.42 -4.14 1.02
C VAL A 44 -6.54 -5.59 1.53
N PRO A 45 -7.05 -6.53 0.70
CA PRO A 45 -7.21 -7.92 1.12
C PRO A 45 -5.95 -8.54 1.71
N GLY A 46 -6.06 -9.01 2.95
CA GLY A 46 -4.96 -9.67 3.67
C GLY A 46 -3.93 -8.75 4.31
N LEU A 47 -4.10 -7.41 4.23
CA LEU A 47 -3.19 -6.40 4.80
C LEU A 47 -3.72 -5.75 6.09
N ALA A 48 -5.00 -5.93 6.43
CA ALA A 48 -5.62 -5.43 7.65
C ALA A 48 -4.75 -5.69 8.91
N GLY A 49 -4.44 -4.64 9.66
CA GLY A 49 -3.60 -4.66 10.86
C GLY A 49 -2.10 -4.96 10.65
N LYS A 50 -1.63 -5.20 9.42
CA LYS A 50 -0.21 -5.50 9.13
C LYS A 50 0.59 -4.29 8.66
N TRP A 51 -0.09 -3.23 8.24
CA TRP A 51 0.54 -2.02 7.70
C TRP A 51 0.91 -0.99 8.77
N GLU A 52 0.52 -1.17 10.03
CA GLU A 52 0.78 -0.21 11.11
C GLU A 52 2.28 0.14 11.20
N GLY A 53 2.62 1.43 11.05
CA GLY A 53 3.99 1.95 10.97
C GLY A 53 4.47 2.24 9.55
N ALA A 54 3.80 1.72 8.52
CA ALA A 54 4.13 1.96 7.12
C ALA A 54 3.86 3.41 6.70
N GLU A 55 3.01 4.15 7.43
CA GLU A 55 2.77 5.58 7.24
C GLU A 55 4.04 6.43 7.33
N SER A 56 5.09 5.94 8.00
CA SER A 56 6.41 6.57 8.01
C SER A 56 7.20 6.41 6.69
N LYS A 57 6.73 5.54 5.79
CA LYS A 57 7.41 5.14 4.54
C LYS A 57 6.59 5.43 3.28
N VAL A 58 5.28 5.69 3.38
CA VAL A 58 4.39 5.86 2.21
C VAL A 58 3.53 7.12 2.24
N THR A 59 3.18 7.65 1.05
CA THR A 59 2.26 8.80 0.85
C THR A 59 1.18 8.49 -0.20
N VAL A 60 0.28 9.42 -0.48
CA VAL A 60 -0.86 9.28 -1.43
C VAL A 60 -0.95 10.45 -2.43
N ASP A 61 0.19 10.99 -2.86
CA ASP A 61 0.28 12.18 -3.74
C ASP A 61 -0.11 11.95 -5.23
#